data_AF-A0A3P6Q2N1-F1
#
_entry.id   AF-A0A3P6Q2N1-F1
#
_cell.length_a   1.000
_cell.length_b   1.000
_cell.length_c   1.000
_cell.angle_alpha   90.00
_cell.angle_beta   90.00
_cell.angle_gamma   90.00
#
_symmetry.space_group_name_H-M   'P 1'
#
loop_
_entity.id
_entity.type
_entity.pdbx_description
1 polymer ?
#
loop_
_entity_poly.entity_id
_entity_poly.type
_entity_poly.pdbx_seq_one_letter_code
_entity_poly.pdbx_strand_id
1 'polypeptide(L)'
;MIFGSRYKTIRLSKTLFREKLLSLSKLFNEYTKNIPLTFLLGFYVANIVSRWWRQFECLSWPEDLLSVVCMMFHDNSDSSKKKRHQIARYLNLVAALAWRDISDKIRLRFPSTHNLVDAGLMNEQEYERLEKMEGPAPGVRWMAPLHWIQQIVSIELNWYKTLIAGQAVTSLMLRFDVEAGRVPTHFMAVFMNELKLYRVSFRKLFCHDWVCVPLVYTQVASLATYAFFVFCLLGRQNFESNQEYDTVFPLFTIVQFIFYVGWFKVREKKIKLVLFSVR
;
A
#
# COMPACT_ATOMS: atom_id res chain seq x y z
N MET A 1 44.33 -55.62 27.91
CA MET A 1 44.35 -55.42 26.44
C MET A 1 43.01 -55.00 25.82
N ILE A 2 41.85 -55.34 26.39
CA ILE A 2 40.52 -55.08 25.78
C ILE A 2 40.14 -53.58 25.71
N PHE A 3 40.51 -52.78 26.72
CA PHE A 3 40.22 -51.34 26.76
C PHE A 3 40.96 -50.52 25.68
N GLY A 4 42.20 -50.89 25.34
CA GLY A 4 43.00 -50.19 24.32
C GLY A 4 42.49 -50.43 22.89
N SER A 5 41.89 -51.60 22.63
CA SER A 5 41.27 -51.92 21.35
C SER A 5 39.99 -51.09 21.13
N ARG A 6 39.07 -51.05 22.12
CA ARG A 6 37.88 -50.18 22.06
C ARG A 6 38.22 -48.70 21.89
N TYR A 7 39.23 -48.20 22.61
CA TYR A 7 39.68 -46.81 22.48
C TYR A 7 40.20 -46.49 21.07
N LYS A 8 40.98 -47.40 20.47
CA LYS A 8 41.44 -47.26 19.07
C LYS A 8 40.28 -47.27 18.09
N THR A 9 39.31 -48.17 18.23
CA THR A 9 38.14 -48.25 17.34
C THR A 9 37.26 -47.00 17.40
N ILE A 10 37.03 -46.46 18.62
CA ILE A 10 36.28 -45.21 18.81
C ILE A 10 37.04 -44.03 18.20
N ARG A 11 38.37 -43.97 18.36
CA ARG A 11 39.20 -42.91 17.77
C ARG A 11 39.20 -42.98 16.24
N LEU A 12 39.29 -44.18 15.67
CA LEU A 12 39.23 -44.42 14.22
C LEU A 12 37.87 -44.04 13.62
N SER A 13 36.78 -44.36 14.33
CA SER A 13 35.42 -43.97 13.95
C SER A 13 35.24 -42.46 13.96
N LYS A 14 35.78 -41.76 14.97
CA LYS A 14 35.75 -40.29 15.05
C LYS A 14 36.54 -39.62 13.92
N THR A 15 37.72 -40.15 13.56
CA THR A 15 38.51 -39.61 12.44
C THR A 15 37.80 -39.83 11.09
N LEU A 16 37.25 -41.02 10.86
CA LEU A 16 36.49 -41.32 9.64
C LEU A 16 35.24 -40.43 9.50
N PHE A 17 34.53 -40.19 10.61
CA PHE A 17 33.37 -39.30 10.63
C PHE A 17 33.75 -37.85 10.32
N ARG A 18 34.87 -37.37 10.88
CA ARG A 18 35.41 -36.03 10.62
C ARG A 18 35.79 -35.84 9.15
N GLU A 19 36.44 -36.83 8.53
CA GLU A 19 36.80 -36.79 7.10
C GLU A 19 35.57 -36.73 6.18
N LYS A 20 34.51 -37.48 6.51
CA LYS A 20 33.23 -37.41 5.80
C LYS A 20 32.57 -36.04 5.93
N LEU A 21 32.54 -35.47 7.14
CA LEU A 21 32.01 -34.12 7.38
C LEU A 21 32.81 -33.04 6.64
N LEU A 22 34.15 -33.15 6.64
CA LEU A 22 35.01 -32.23 5.90
C LEU A 22 34.71 -32.25 4.41
N SER A 23 34.59 -33.45 3.84
CA SER A 23 34.25 -33.66 2.43
C SER A 23 32.88 -33.07 2.08
N LEU A 24 31.90 -33.29 2.97
CA LEU A 24 30.54 -32.76 2.83
C LEU A 24 30.52 -31.22 2.92
N SER A 25 31.27 -30.64 3.86
CA SER A 25 31.41 -29.18 4.02
C SER A 25 32.00 -28.55 2.76
N LYS A 26 33.08 -29.13 2.21
CA LYS A 26 33.70 -28.66 0.97
C LYS A 26 32.71 -28.71 -0.19
N LEU A 27 31.95 -29.80 -0.32
CA LEU A 27 30.92 -29.94 -1.35
C LEU A 27 29.83 -28.87 -1.24
N PHE A 28 29.26 -28.66 -0.04
CA PHE A 28 28.24 -27.62 0.17
C PHE A 28 28.78 -26.22 -0.10
N ASN A 29 30.03 -25.94 0.28
CA ASN A 29 30.65 -24.65 0.01
C ASN A 29 30.78 -24.37 -1.49
N GLU A 30 31.13 -25.38 -2.31
CA GLU A 30 31.13 -25.23 -3.77
C GLU A 30 29.74 -24.95 -4.32
N TYR A 31 28.70 -25.62 -3.82
CA TYR A 31 27.32 -25.33 -4.24
C TYR A 31 26.85 -23.91 -3.90
N THR A 32 27.38 -23.28 -2.84
CA THR A 32 27.05 -21.87 -2.54
C THR A 32 27.45 -20.91 -3.66
N LYS A 33 28.53 -21.21 -4.40
CA LYS A 33 29.02 -20.39 -5.52
C LYS A 33 28.12 -20.48 -6.76
N ASN A 34 27.36 -21.58 -6.88
CA ASN A 34 26.48 -21.83 -8.01
C ASN A 34 25.12 -21.13 -7.90
N ILE A 35 24.76 -20.60 -6.72
CA ILE A 35 23.49 -19.90 -6.51
C ILE A 35 23.73 -18.40 -6.74
N PRO A 36 23.21 -17.80 -7.84
CA PRO A 36 23.38 -16.38 -8.14
C PRO A 36 22.41 -15.52 -7.30
N LEU A 37 22.53 -15.59 -5.97
CA LEU A 37 21.57 -15.02 -5.03
C LEU A 37 21.45 -13.49 -5.19
N THR A 38 22.56 -12.80 -5.45
CA THR A 38 22.59 -11.35 -5.66
C THR A 38 21.74 -10.92 -6.85
N PHE A 39 21.88 -11.61 -7.98
CA PHE A 39 21.10 -11.31 -9.19
C PHE A 39 19.62 -11.55 -8.92
N LEU A 40 19.28 -12.72 -8.38
CA LEU A 40 17.90 -13.12 -8.12
C LEU A 40 17.20 -12.17 -7.13
N LEU A 41 17.86 -11.85 -6.00
CA LEU A 41 17.33 -10.88 -5.04
C LEU A 41 17.28 -9.46 -5.61
N GLY A 42 18.24 -9.07 -6.46
CA GLY A 42 18.25 -7.79 -7.15
C GLY A 42 16.99 -7.56 -7.97
N PHE A 43 16.66 -8.48 -8.88
CA PHE A 43 15.43 -8.41 -9.67
C PHE A 43 14.18 -8.49 -8.81
N TYR A 44 14.17 -9.36 -7.80
CA TYR A 44 13.03 -9.53 -6.91
C TYR A 44 12.73 -8.24 -6.14
N VAL A 45 13.73 -7.65 -5.48
CA VAL A 45 13.58 -6.44 -4.68
C VAL A 45 13.29 -5.22 -5.55
N ALA A 46 13.93 -5.09 -6.72
CA ALA A 46 13.64 -4.00 -7.65
C ALA A 46 12.16 -3.99 -8.08
N ASN A 47 11.58 -5.16 -8.38
CA ASN A 47 10.16 -5.29 -8.70
C ASN A 47 9.25 -4.87 -7.53
N ILE A 48 9.59 -5.28 -6.30
CA ILE A 48 8.82 -4.89 -5.11
C ILE A 48 8.89 -3.38 -4.87
N VAL A 49 10.08 -2.79 -4.97
CA VAL A 49 10.28 -1.34 -4.75
C VAL A 49 9.55 -0.53 -5.81
N SER A 50 9.64 -0.93 -7.09
CA SER A 50 8.91 -0.30 -8.20
C SER A 50 7.41 -0.33 -7.97
N ARG A 51 6.87 -1.48 -7.57
CA ARG A 51 5.44 -1.62 -7.27
C ARG A 51 5.02 -0.79 -6.05
N TRP A 52 5.82 -0.77 -4.98
CA TRP A 52 5.56 0.04 -3.80
C TRP A 52 5.52 1.53 -4.14
N TRP A 53 6.47 2.00 -4.96
CA TRP A 53 6.51 3.39 -5.39
C TRP A 53 5.28 3.78 -6.23
N ARG A 54 4.87 2.92 -7.18
CA ARG A 54 3.65 3.13 -7.97
C ARG A 54 2.38 3.20 -7.11
N GLN A 55 2.30 2.40 -6.04
CA GLN A 55 1.18 2.48 -5.10
C GLN A 55 1.18 3.82 -4.34
N PHE A 56 2.36 4.29 -3.92
CA PHE A 56 2.52 5.60 -3.28
C PHE A 56 2.09 6.75 -4.21
N GLU A 57 2.48 6.70 -5.49
CA GLU A 57 2.06 7.68 -6.51
C GLU A 57 0.55 7.66 -6.80
N CYS A 58 -0.18 6.62 -6.39
CA CYS A 58 -1.63 6.55 -6.50
C CYS A 58 -2.36 7.17 -5.29
N LEU A 59 -1.65 7.62 -4.26
CA LEU A 59 -2.27 8.32 -3.14
C LEU A 59 -2.74 9.71 -3.60
N SER A 60 -4.05 9.88 -3.72
CA SER A 60 -4.66 11.16 -4.07
C SER A 60 -5.00 11.99 -2.84
N TRP A 61 -4.62 13.26 -2.88
CA TRP A 61 -4.98 14.26 -1.88
C TRP A 61 -6.20 15.05 -2.35
N PRO A 62 -7.09 15.49 -1.44
CA PRO A 62 -8.31 16.21 -1.81
C PRO A 62 -8.05 17.69 -2.15
N GLU A 63 -6.83 18.19 -1.98
CA GLU A 63 -6.49 19.63 -2.04
C GLU A 63 -6.83 20.26 -3.40
N ASP A 64 -6.48 19.60 -4.51
CA ASP A 64 -6.78 20.10 -5.87
C ASP A 64 -8.28 20.25 -6.09
N LEU A 65 -9.06 19.26 -5.66
CA LEU A 65 -10.52 19.29 -5.70
C LEU A 65 -11.09 20.41 -4.82
N LEU A 66 -10.57 20.56 -3.61
CA LEU A 66 -11.02 21.58 -2.66
C LEU A 66 -10.72 22.99 -3.17
N SER A 67 -9.59 23.19 -3.84
CA SER A 67 -9.23 24.45 -4.49
C SER A 67 -10.28 24.85 -5.54
N VAL A 68 -10.68 23.91 -6.40
CA VAL A 68 -11.75 24.15 -7.39
C VAL A 68 -13.10 24.43 -6.70
N VAL A 69 -13.43 23.69 -5.64
CA VAL A 69 -14.64 23.91 -4.84
C VAL A 69 -14.68 25.32 -4.25
N CYS A 70 -13.55 25.85 -3.76
CA CYS A 70 -13.46 27.22 -3.27
C CYS A 70 -13.70 28.27 -4.37
N MET A 71 -13.28 27.99 -5.61
CA MET A 71 -13.56 28.87 -6.75
C MET A 71 -15.03 28.82 -7.18
N MET A 72 -15.68 27.67 -7.07
CA MET A 72 -17.10 27.50 -7.39
C MET A 72 -18.01 28.14 -6.34
N PHE A 73 -17.70 27.93 -5.06
CA PHE A 73 -18.42 28.48 -3.92
C PHE A 73 -17.58 29.59 -3.29
N HIS A 74 -17.36 30.68 -4.01
CA HIS A 74 -16.45 31.75 -3.61
C HIS A 74 -17.06 32.70 -2.55
N ASP A 75 -18.38 32.74 -2.44
CA ASP A 75 -19.08 33.63 -1.50
C ASP A 75 -18.95 33.15 -0.05
N ASN A 76 -18.94 34.12 0.86
CA ASN A 76 -18.84 33.90 2.30
C ASN A 76 -20.19 33.69 2.99
N SER A 77 -21.24 33.39 2.22
CA SER A 77 -22.55 33.04 2.78
C SER A 77 -22.48 31.75 3.60
N ASP A 78 -23.36 31.63 4.59
CA ASP A 78 -23.47 30.41 5.38
C ASP A 78 -23.86 29.20 4.53
N SER A 79 -24.60 29.42 3.44
CA SER A 79 -24.96 28.37 2.47
C SER A 79 -23.72 27.80 1.79
N SER A 80 -22.86 28.66 1.23
CA SER A 80 -21.65 28.24 0.53
C SER A 80 -20.60 27.67 1.48
N LYS A 81 -20.46 28.24 2.68
CA LYS A 81 -19.63 27.63 3.74
C LYS A 81 -20.09 26.21 4.06
N LYS A 82 -21.39 25.98 4.26
CA LYS A 82 -21.93 24.64 4.54
C LYS A 82 -21.64 23.67 3.40
N LYS A 83 -21.80 24.09 2.14
CA LYS A 83 -21.48 23.27 0.96
C LYS A 83 -20.00 22.91 0.89
N ARG A 84 -19.09 23.86 1.08
CA ARG A 84 -17.63 23.61 1.10
C ARG A 84 -17.24 22.60 2.17
N HIS A 85 -17.74 22.78 3.41
CA HIS A 85 -17.47 21.83 4.50
C HIS A 85 -18.07 20.44 4.24
N GLN A 86 -19.28 20.39 3.68
CA GLN A 86 -19.92 19.11 3.35
C GLN A 86 -19.16 18.36 2.25
N ILE A 87 -18.74 19.04 1.19
CA ILE A 87 -17.93 18.45 0.12
C ILE A 87 -16.58 17.97 0.68
N ALA A 88 -15.90 18.77 1.51
CA ALA A 88 -14.65 18.37 2.15
C ALA A 88 -14.83 17.12 3.03
N ARG A 89 -15.89 17.07 3.83
CA ARG A 89 -16.22 15.91 4.66
C ARG A 89 -16.49 14.67 3.80
N TYR A 90 -17.21 14.81 2.68
CA TYR A 90 -17.44 13.70 1.76
C TYR A 90 -16.16 13.21 1.08
N LEU A 91 -15.24 14.10 0.70
CA LEU A 91 -13.93 13.68 0.18
C LEU A 91 -13.13 12.88 1.22
N ASN A 92 -13.13 13.32 2.48
CA ASN A 92 -12.51 12.58 3.57
C ASN A 92 -13.21 11.23 3.83
N LEU A 93 -14.53 11.17 3.72
CA LEU A 93 -15.30 9.94 3.84
C LEU A 93 -14.98 8.94 2.73
N VAL A 94 -14.81 9.40 1.48
CA VAL A 94 -14.35 8.58 0.34
C VAL A 94 -13.01 7.95 0.67
N ALA A 95 -12.04 8.78 1.10
CA ALA A 95 -10.72 8.30 1.45
C ALA A 95 -10.77 7.28 2.59
N ALA A 96 -11.54 7.55 3.65
CA ALA A 96 -11.68 6.65 4.79
C ALA A 96 -12.31 5.30 4.40
N LEU A 97 -13.38 5.29 3.61
CA LEU A 97 -14.03 4.08 3.12
C LEU A 97 -13.09 3.28 2.22
N ALA A 98 -12.49 3.92 1.22
CA ALA A 98 -11.59 3.23 0.27
C ALA A 98 -10.34 2.69 0.97
N TRP A 99 -9.73 3.47 1.85
CA TRP A 99 -8.54 3.04 2.60
C TRP A 99 -8.85 1.97 3.63
N ARG A 100 -10.04 1.94 4.23
CA ARG A 100 -10.48 0.86 5.13
C ARG A 100 -10.60 -0.47 4.39
N ASP A 101 -11.04 -0.44 3.13
CA ASP A 101 -11.17 -1.64 2.31
C ASP A 101 -9.81 -2.21 1.89
N ILE A 102 -8.77 -1.38 1.78
CA ILE A 102 -7.43 -1.78 1.31
C ILE A 102 -6.45 -1.98 2.49
N SER A 103 -6.63 -1.27 3.61
CA SER A 103 -5.69 -1.26 4.74
C SER A 103 -6.18 -2.10 5.90
N ASP A 104 -5.38 -3.07 6.30
CA ASP A 104 -5.60 -3.72 7.60
C ASP A 104 -5.50 -2.73 8.77
N LYS A 105 -4.59 -1.74 8.72
CA LYS A 105 -4.42 -0.76 9.81
C LYS A 105 -5.61 0.18 9.96
N ILE A 106 -6.15 0.69 8.84
CA ILE A 106 -7.35 1.55 8.89
C ILE A 106 -8.57 0.72 9.25
N ARG A 107 -8.66 -0.53 8.77
CA ARG A 107 -9.72 -1.46 9.19
C ARG A 107 -9.67 -1.77 10.68
N LEU A 108 -8.49 -1.87 11.28
CA LEU A 108 -8.34 -2.01 12.73
C LEU A 108 -8.72 -0.73 13.50
N ARG A 109 -8.47 0.45 12.91
CA ARG A 109 -8.87 1.75 13.50
C ARG A 109 -10.38 1.99 13.40
N PHE A 110 -11.00 1.56 12.30
CA PHE A 110 -12.44 1.66 12.04
C PHE A 110 -13.02 0.28 11.69
N PRO A 111 -13.22 -0.60 12.69
CA PRO A 111 -13.70 -1.97 12.45
C PRO A 111 -15.07 -2.00 11.78
N SER A 112 -16.01 -1.17 12.23
CA SER A 112 -17.33 -1.03 11.62
C SER A 112 -17.41 0.26 10.78
N THR A 113 -18.32 0.28 9.81
CA THR A 113 -18.65 1.49 9.06
C THR A 113 -19.26 2.56 9.98
N HIS A 114 -19.96 2.15 11.03
CA HIS A 114 -20.53 3.06 12.03
C HIS A 114 -19.45 3.84 12.81
N ASN A 115 -18.24 3.29 12.98
CA ASN A 115 -17.13 4.05 13.57
C ASN A 115 -16.73 5.30 12.75
N LEU A 116 -17.12 5.40 11.48
CA LEU A 116 -16.96 6.61 10.68
C LEU A 116 -17.99 7.69 11.05
N VAL A 117 -19.15 7.30 11.59
CA VAL A 117 -20.13 8.20 12.20
C VAL A 117 -19.54 8.77 13.49
N ASP A 118 -19.01 7.91 14.36
CA ASP A 118 -18.35 8.32 15.62
C ASP A 118 -17.18 9.28 15.37
N ALA A 119 -16.45 9.07 14.27
CA ALA A 119 -15.35 9.94 13.85
C ALA A 119 -15.79 11.28 13.22
N GLY A 120 -17.09 11.51 13.06
CA GLY A 120 -17.64 12.72 12.45
C GLY A 120 -17.45 12.82 10.94
N LEU A 121 -17.08 11.71 10.26
CA LEU A 121 -16.92 11.67 8.81
C LEU A 121 -18.27 11.53 8.08
N MET A 122 -19.27 10.96 8.75
CA MET A 122 -20.64 10.82 8.25
C MET A 122 -21.66 11.00 9.37
N ASN A 123 -22.90 11.33 9.01
CA ASN A 123 -24.01 11.35 9.97
C ASN A 123 -24.84 10.06 9.88
N GLU A 124 -25.77 9.87 10.82
CA GLU A 124 -26.60 8.66 10.87
C GLU A 124 -27.49 8.48 9.63
N GLN A 125 -28.01 9.57 9.05
CA GLN A 125 -28.83 9.50 7.83
C GLN A 125 -28.02 9.04 6.61
N GLU A 126 -26.79 9.53 6.48
CA GLU A 126 -25.84 9.11 5.45
C GLU A 126 -25.39 7.67 5.67
N TYR A 127 -25.27 7.24 6.93
CA TYR A 127 -25.00 5.86 7.30
C TYR A 127 -26.10 4.92 6.83
N GLU A 128 -27.35 5.20 7.19
CA GLU A 128 -28.50 4.43 6.70
C GLU A 128 -28.57 4.39 5.17
N ARG A 129 -28.29 5.52 4.51
CA ARG A 129 -28.26 5.59 3.04
C ARG A 129 -27.15 4.71 2.46
N LEU A 130 -25.98 4.66 3.10
CA LEU A 130 -24.84 3.85 2.69
C LEU A 130 -25.09 2.35 2.94
N GLU A 131 -25.71 1.99 4.06
CA GLU A 131 -26.08 0.61 4.41
C GLU A 131 -27.10 0.04 3.41
N LYS A 132 -28.11 0.83 3.02
CA LYS A 132 -29.08 0.44 1.99
C LYS A 132 -28.43 0.11 0.63
N MET A 133 -27.22 0.61 0.36
CA MET A 133 -26.48 0.32 -0.88
C MET A 133 -25.67 -0.98 -0.85
N GLU A 134 -25.45 -1.62 0.30
CA GLU A 134 -24.58 -2.80 0.39
C GLU A 134 -25.15 -4.01 -0.34
N GLY A 135 -26.44 -4.27 -0.17
CA GLY A 135 -27.13 -5.36 -0.84
C GLY A 135 -26.96 -5.34 -2.36
N PRO A 136 -27.32 -4.24 -3.05
CA PRO A 136 -27.27 -4.19 -4.52
C PRO A 136 -25.85 -4.06 -5.11
N ALA A 137 -24.85 -3.55 -4.37
CA ALA A 137 -23.51 -3.29 -4.91
C ALA A 137 -22.39 -3.44 -3.86
N PRO A 138 -22.02 -4.68 -3.48
CA PRO A 138 -20.96 -4.91 -2.51
C PRO A 138 -19.60 -4.37 -3.03
N GLY A 139 -18.85 -3.70 -2.16
CA GLY A 139 -17.51 -3.17 -2.49
C GLY A 139 -17.47 -1.84 -3.25
N VAL A 140 -18.61 -1.20 -3.52
CA VAL A 140 -18.68 0.09 -4.24
C VAL A 140 -19.04 1.27 -3.32
N ARG A 141 -19.14 1.02 -2.00
CA ARG A 141 -19.55 2.00 -0.97
C ARG A 141 -18.72 3.29 -1.00
N TRP A 142 -17.42 3.18 -1.21
CA TRP A 142 -16.51 4.34 -1.28
C TRP A 142 -16.82 5.31 -2.42
N MET A 143 -17.53 4.87 -3.47
CA MET A 143 -17.95 5.74 -4.57
C MET A 143 -19.19 6.57 -4.23
N ALA A 144 -19.98 6.17 -3.22
CA ALA A 144 -21.25 6.83 -2.91
C ALA A 144 -21.08 8.31 -2.57
N PRO A 145 -20.11 8.73 -1.72
CA PRO A 145 -19.96 10.14 -1.41
C PRO A 145 -19.43 10.96 -2.59
N LEU A 146 -18.68 10.36 -3.54
CA LEU A 146 -18.33 11.06 -4.80
C LEU A 146 -19.58 11.42 -5.61
N HIS A 147 -20.57 10.53 -5.68
CA HIS A 147 -21.84 10.82 -6.33
C HIS A 147 -22.66 11.86 -5.56
N TRP A 148 -22.61 11.86 -4.22
CA TRP A 148 -23.28 12.90 -3.42
C TRP A 148 -22.66 14.27 -3.66
N ILE A 149 -21.34 14.37 -3.81
CA ILE A 149 -20.67 15.60 -4.22
C ILE A 149 -21.16 16.05 -5.60
N GLN A 150 -21.24 15.14 -6.58
CA GLN A 150 -21.76 15.45 -7.91
C GLN A 150 -23.22 15.95 -7.85
N GLN A 151 -24.04 15.40 -6.96
CA GLN A 151 -25.42 15.84 -6.73
C GLN A 151 -25.47 17.27 -6.14
N ILE A 152 -24.62 17.58 -5.15
CA ILE A 152 -24.53 18.93 -4.59
C ILE A 152 -24.17 19.93 -5.69
N VAL A 153 -23.14 19.63 -6.47
CA VAL A 153 -22.66 20.51 -7.54
C VAL A 153 -23.67 20.66 -8.69
N SER A 154 -24.40 19.60 -9.05
CA SER A 154 -25.38 19.64 -10.14
C SER A 154 -26.66 20.39 -9.79
N ILE A 155 -27.11 20.34 -8.53
CA ILE A 155 -28.28 21.09 -8.05
C ILE A 155 -28.03 22.60 -8.22
N GLU A 156 -26.83 23.08 -7.91
CA GLU A 156 -26.46 24.49 -8.03
C GLU A 156 -26.55 25.01 -9.47
N LEU A 157 -26.24 24.17 -10.45
CA LEU A 157 -26.40 24.53 -11.85
C LEU A 157 -27.88 24.60 -12.27
N ASN A 158 -28.69 23.66 -11.80
CA ASN A 158 -30.08 23.54 -12.20
C ASN A 158 -30.97 24.58 -11.52
N TRP A 159 -30.74 24.89 -10.24
CA TRP A 159 -31.44 25.96 -9.53
C TRP A 159 -31.32 27.29 -10.27
N TYR A 160 -30.12 27.61 -10.76
CA TYR A 160 -29.83 28.83 -11.50
C TYR A 160 -30.51 28.86 -12.88
N LYS A 161 -30.57 27.72 -13.59
CA LYS A 161 -31.30 27.61 -14.87
C LYS A 161 -32.81 27.81 -14.69
N THR A 162 -33.41 27.22 -13.65
CA THR A 162 -34.84 27.38 -13.35
C THR A 162 -35.17 28.80 -12.90
N LEU A 163 -34.28 29.45 -12.15
CA LEU A 163 -34.46 30.85 -11.76
C LEU A 163 -34.51 31.76 -12.99
N ILE A 164 -33.54 31.63 -13.91
CA ILE A 164 -33.49 32.42 -15.15
C ILE A 164 -34.68 32.11 -16.06
N ALA A 165 -35.11 30.85 -16.15
CA ALA A 165 -36.27 30.46 -16.94
C ALA A 165 -37.60 30.98 -16.35
N GLY A 166 -37.69 31.14 -15.02
CA GLY A 166 -38.85 31.71 -14.33
C GLY A 166 -38.87 33.23 -14.27
N GLN A 167 -37.73 33.91 -14.43
CA GLN A 167 -37.56 35.38 -14.31
C GLN A 167 -37.33 36.07 -15.67
N ALA A 168 -38.11 35.72 -16.68
CA ALA A 168 -38.13 36.44 -17.95
C ALA A 168 -38.74 37.87 -17.90
N VAL A 169 -38.85 38.53 -16.73
CA VAL A 169 -39.62 39.78 -16.57
C VAL A 169 -38.85 41.00 -16.04
N THR A 170 -37.54 40.97 -15.74
CA THR A 170 -36.87 42.25 -15.37
C THR A 170 -35.39 42.31 -15.77
N SER A 171 -35.15 42.89 -16.95
CA SER A 171 -34.00 42.58 -17.82
C SER A 171 -32.75 43.44 -17.67
N LEU A 172 -32.59 44.27 -16.63
CA LEU A 172 -31.41 45.15 -16.55
C LEU A 172 -30.66 45.12 -15.22
N MET A 173 -31.35 45.00 -14.08
CA MET A 173 -30.70 45.01 -12.76
C MET A 173 -30.04 43.67 -12.39
N LEU A 174 -30.55 42.56 -12.94
CA LEU A 174 -29.99 41.23 -12.73
C LEU A 174 -28.65 40.99 -13.45
N ARG A 175 -28.26 41.78 -14.47
CA ARG A 175 -27.02 41.49 -15.21
C ARG A 175 -25.75 41.60 -14.35
N PHE A 176 -25.74 42.48 -13.35
CA PHE A 176 -24.58 42.67 -12.47
C PHE A 176 -24.53 41.66 -11.31
N ASP A 177 -25.67 41.28 -10.73
CA ASP A 177 -25.71 40.29 -9.63
C ASP A 177 -25.59 38.83 -10.14
N VAL A 178 -26.08 38.57 -11.36
CA VAL A 178 -26.01 37.26 -12.01
C VAL A 178 -24.58 36.95 -12.50
N GLU A 179 -23.71 37.95 -12.65
CA GLU A 179 -22.28 37.72 -12.89
C GLU A 179 -21.52 37.30 -11.63
N ALA A 180 -22.00 37.69 -10.44
CA ALA A 180 -21.38 37.36 -9.16
C ALA A 180 -21.73 35.95 -8.64
N GLY A 181 -22.72 35.26 -9.22
CA GLY A 181 -23.19 33.95 -8.73
C GLY A 181 -23.03 32.78 -9.70
N ARG A 182 -22.44 33.00 -10.89
CA ARG A 182 -22.17 31.92 -11.84
C ARG A 182 -21.09 31.03 -11.26
N VAL A 183 -21.30 29.71 -11.30
CA VAL A 183 -20.18 28.82 -11.51
C VAL A 183 -19.98 28.72 -13.03
N PRO A 184 -18.99 29.40 -13.62
CA PRO A 184 -18.69 29.23 -15.04
C PRO A 184 -18.68 27.75 -15.43
N THR A 185 -19.30 27.40 -16.55
CA THR A 185 -19.31 26.05 -17.11
C THR A 185 -17.89 25.46 -17.21
N HIS A 186 -16.89 26.32 -17.36
CA HIS A 186 -15.48 25.97 -17.29
C HIS A 186 -15.08 25.33 -15.94
N PHE A 187 -15.44 25.93 -14.80
CA PHE A 187 -15.12 25.37 -13.48
C PHE A 187 -15.83 24.03 -13.22
N MET A 188 -17.00 23.81 -13.82
CA MET A 188 -17.66 22.49 -13.78
C MET A 188 -16.87 21.42 -14.53
N ALA A 189 -16.38 21.74 -15.72
CA ALA A 189 -15.55 20.84 -16.50
C ALA A 189 -14.24 20.52 -15.76
N VAL A 190 -13.60 21.54 -15.19
CA VAL A 190 -12.40 21.39 -14.34
C VAL A 190 -12.71 20.52 -13.12
N PHE A 191 -13.79 20.82 -12.39
CA PHE A 191 -14.21 20.05 -11.22
C PHE A 191 -14.47 18.58 -11.54
N MET A 192 -15.20 18.30 -12.63
CA MET A 192 -15.46 16.92 -13.07
C MET A 192 -14.17 16.20 -13.49
N ASN A 193 -13.21 16.92 -14.07
CA ASN A 193 -11.89 16.37 -14.39
C ASN A 193 -11.12 16.01 -13.10
N GLU A 194 -11.03 16.93 -12.14
CA GLU A 194 -10.36 16.68 -10.86
C GLU A 194 -11.03 15.54 -10.08
N LEU A 195 -12.37 15.46 -10.11
CA LEU A 195 -13.12 14.40 -9.45
C LEU A 195 -12.85 13.03 -10.12
N LYS A 196 -12.74 13.02 -11.45
CA LYS A 196 -12.33 11.83 -12.21
C LYS A 196 -10.90 11.42 -11.83
N LEU A 197 -9.95 12.35 -11.77
CA LEU A 197 -8.56 12.05 -11.40
C LEU A 197 -8.48 11.46 -9.98
N TYR A 198 -9.19 12.07 -9.02
CA TYR A 198 -9.30 11.56 -7.65
C TYR A 198 -9.86 10.14 -7.62
N ARG A 199 -10.97 9.87 -8.31
CA ARG A 199 -11.55 8.52 -8.43
C ARG A 199 -10.59 7.51 -9.09
N VAL A 200 -9.88 7.93 -10.14
CA VAL A 200 -8.93 7.07 -10.87
C VAL A 200 -7.80 6.62 -9.95
N SER A 201 -7.30 7.51 -9.09
CA SER A 201 -6.24 7.21 -8.13
C SER A 201 -6.64 6.10 -7.14
N PHE A 202 -7.83 6.18 -6.53
CA PHE A 202 -8.36 5.09 -5.70
C PHE A 202 -8.55 3.80 -6.49
N ARG A 203 -9.07 3.87 -7.72
CA ARG A 203 -9.22 2.68 -8.56
C ARG A 203 -7.88 1.99 -8.84
N LYS A 204 -6.82 2.75 -9.12
CA LYS A 204 -5.47 2.19 -9.27
C LYS A 204 -5.00 1.51 -7.98
N LEU A 205 -5.29 2.11 -6.83
CA LEU A 205 -4.96 1.52 -5.53
C LEU A 205 -5.69 0.18 -5.31
N PHE A 206 -6.99 0.09 -5.64
CA PHE A 206 -7.74 -1.17 -5.62
C PHE A 206 -7.17 -2.21 -6.60
N CYS A 207 -6.73 -1.80 -7.79
CA CYS A 207 -6.06 -2.74 -8.72
C CYS A 207 -4.74 -3.26 -8.13
N HIS A 208 -3.99 -2.43 -7.41
CA HIS A 208 -2.78 -2.85 -6.71
C HIS A 208 -3.08 -3.75 -5.51
N ASP A 209 -4.21 -3.61 -4.85
CA ASP A 209 -4.63 -4.54 -3.80
C ASP A 209 -5.03 -5.90 -4.38
N TRP A 210 -5.88 -5.86 -5.42
CA TRP A 210 -6.43 -7.06 -6.04
C TRP A 210 -5.36 -7.91 -6.75
N VAL A 211 -4.48 -7.28 -7.53
CA VAL A 211 -3.47 -8.00 -8.31
C VAL A 211 -2.16 -8.03 -7.54
N CYS A 212 -1.98 -8.98 -6.63
CA CYS A 212 -0.74 -9.17 -5.86
C CYS A 212 0.50 -9.47 -6.72
N VAL A 213 1.70 -9.34 -6.13
CA VAL A 213 2.93 -9.88 -6.75
C VAL A 213 2.76 -11.39 -6.91
N PRO A 214 3.05 -11.99 -8.09
CA PRO A 214 2.91 -13.43 -8.29
C PRO A 214 3.60 -14.22 -7.20
N LEU A 215 2.85 -15.15 -6.60
CA LEU A 215 3.32 -15.93 -5.44
C LEU A 215 4.63 -16.65 -5.76
N VAL A 216 4.75 -17.18 -6.97
CA VAL A 216 5.96 -17.88 -7.45
C VAL A 216 7.22 -17.03 -7.34
N TYR A 217 7.18 -15.72 -7.60
CA TYR A 217 8.37 -14.86 -7.46
C TYR A 217 8.83 -14.77 -6.02
N THR A 218 7.88 -14.68 -5.09
CA THR A 218 8.20 -14.67 -3.66
C THR A 218 8.71 -16.02 -3.17
N GLN A 219 8.15 -17.12 -3.68
CA GLN A 219 8.55 -18.49 -3.34
C GLN A 219 9.95 -18.80 -3.84
N VAL A 220 10.26 -18.48 -5.09
CA VAL A 220 11.58 -18.69 -5.70
C VAL A 220 12.65 -17.89 -4.95
N ALA A 221 12.38 -16.61 -4.65
CA ALA A 221 13.31 -15.79 -3.86
C ALA A 221 13.53 -16.33 -2.44
N SER A 222 12.46 -16.79 -1.79
CA SER A 222 12.55 -17.38 -0.44
C SER A 222 13.35 -18.68 -0.45
N LEU A 223 13.04 -19.58 -1.39
CA LEU A 223 13.71 -20.87 -1.52
C LEU A 223 15.20 -20.69 -1.82
N ALA A 224 15.54 -19.82 -2.78
CA ALA A 224 16.93 -19.53 -3.12
C ALA A 224 17.71 -18.96 -1.92
N THR A 225 17.11 -18.03 -1.19
CA THR A 225 17.74 -17.42 0.01
C THR A 225 17.96 -18.46 1.11
N TYR A 226 16.94 -19.28 1.40
CA TYR A 226 17.06 -20.29 2.45
C TYR A 226 17.99 -21.43 2.06
N ALA A 227 17.93 -21.93 0.83
CA ALA A 227 18.84 -22.97 0.34
C ALA A 227 20.30 -22.49 0.39
N PHE A 228 20.57 -21.25 -0.02
CA PHE A 228 21.89 -20.65 0.08
C PHE A 228 22.44 -20.68 1.51
N PHE A 229 21.63 -20.32 2.50
CA PHE A 229 22.07 -20.31 3.90
C PHE A 229 22.12 -21.70 4.53
N VAL A 230 21.31 -22.67 4.11
CA VAL A 230 21.48 -24.08 4.48
C VAL A 230 22.82 -24.61 3.99
N PHE A 231 23.20 -24.31 2.75
CA PHE A 231 24.51 -24.68 2.22
C PHE A 231 25.65 -23.92 2.90
N CYS A 232 25.48 -22.64 3.25
CA CYS A 232 26.48 -21.92 4.04
C CYS A 232 26.63 -22.50 5.46
N LEU A 233 25.53 -22.90 6.10
CA LEU A 233 25.54 -23.48 7.44
C LEU A 233 26.34 -24.78 7.47
N LEU A 234 26.19 -25.63 6.46
CA LEU A 234 26.90 -26.91 6.37
C LEU A 234 28.30 -26.75 5.76
N GLY A 235 28.47 -25.82 4.84
CA GLY A 235 29.68 -25.70 4.01
C GLY A 235 30.78 -24.82 4.58
N ARG A 236 30.43 -23.83 5.42
CA ARG A 236 31.38 -22.87 6.00
C ARG A 236 31.71 -23.17 7.46
N GLN A 237 31.61 -24.44 7.86
CA GLN A 237 32.06 -24.91 9.16
C GLN A 237 33.59 -25.05 9.14
N ASN A 238 34.27 -24.50 10.15
CA ASN A 238 35.72 -24.63 10.24
C ASN A 238 36.08 -25.96 10.92
N PHE A 239 36.55 -26.93 10.13
CA PHE A 239 36.96 -28.24 10.65
C PHE A 239 38.47 -28.47 10.55
N GLU A 240 39.23 -27.57 9.91
CA GLU A 240 40.68 -27.71 9.72
C GLU A 240 41.42 -26.95 10.84
N SER A 241 42.21 -27.66 11.64
CA SER A 241 43.01 -27.04 12.72
C SER A 241 44.30 -26.37 12.23
N ASN A 242 44.55 -26.39 10.91
CA ASN A 242 45.79 -25.89 10.30
C ASN A 242 45.64 -24.53 9.61
N GLN A 243 44.46 -23.90 9.68
CA GLN A 243 44.33 -22.50 9.30
C GLN A 243 44.90 -21.63 10.43
N GLU A 244 45.73 -20.63 10.09
CA GLU A 244 46.31 -19.67 11.06
C GLU A 244 45.26 -18.99 11.95
N TYR A 245 44.01 -18.94 11.49
CA TYR A 245 42.89 -18.36 12.22
C TYR A 245 41.77 -19.39 12.34
N ASP A 246 41.66 -20.03 13.50
CA ASP A 246 40.44 -20.77 13.85
C ASP A 246 39.35 -19.75 14.21
N THR A 247 38.59 -19.32 13.22
CA THR A 247 37.43 -18.44 13.47
C THR A 247 36.30 -19.28 14.04
N VAL A 248 36.34 -19.48 15.36
CA VAL A 248 35.23 -20.04 16.16
C VAL A 248 33.93 -19.28 15.85
N PHE A 249 34.04 -18.00 15.48
CA PHE A 249 32.94 -17.14 15.08
C PHE A 249 33.00 -16.77 13.57
N PRO A 250 32.03 -17.20 12.74
CA PRO A 250 32.05 -16.97 11.30
C PRO A 250 31.55 -15.56 10.91
N LEU A 251 32.33 -14.54 11.24
CA LEU A 251 31.96 -13.11 11.08
C LEU A 251 31.46 -12.77 9.67
N PHE A 252 32.20 -13.14 8.63
CA PHE A 252 31.82 -12.81 7.24
C PHE A 252 30.53 -13.51 6.79
N THR A 253 30.27 -14.73 7.25
CA THR A 253 29.01 -15.43 6.95
C THR A 253 27.83 -14.75 7.63
N ILE A 254 28.01 -14.23 8.85
CA ILE A 254 26.98 -13.45 9.55
C ILE A 254 26.70 -12.13 8.83
N VAL A 255 27.73 -11.41 8.40
CA VAL A 255 27.55 -10.18 7.60
C VAL A 255 26.79 -10.47 6.30
N GLN A 256 27.14 -11.55 5.59
CA GLN A 256 26.40 -11.97 4.39
C GLN A 256 24.95 -12.36 4.72
N PHE A 257 24.72 -13.02 5.85
CA PHE A 257 23.38 -13.33 6.34
C PHE A 257 22.54 -12.07 6.55
N ILE A 258 23.07 -11.10 7.30
CA ILE A 258 22.42 -9.82 7.54
C ILE A 258 22.12 -9.12 6.22
N PHE A 259 23.06 -9.11 5.28
CA PHE A 259 22.88 -8.46 3.98
C PHE A 259 21.79 -9.14 3.14
N TYR A 260 21.91 -10.44 2.84
CA TYR A 260 20.96 -11.11 1.95
C TYR A 260 19.59 -11.33 2.58
N VAL A 261 19.52 -11.73 3.86
CA VAL A 261 18.24 -11.87 4.56
C VAL A 261 17.61 -10.51 4.80
N GLY A 262 18.40 -9.50 5.17
CA GLY A 262 17.93 -8.12 5.27
C GLY A 262 17.35 -7.61 3.95
N TRP A 263 18.06 -7.87 2.84
CA TRP A 263 17.62 -7.48 1.49
C TRP A 263 16.34 -8.21 1.07
N PHE A 264 16.25 -9.53 1.31
CA PHE A 264 15.02 -10.31 1.11
C PHE A 264 13.85 -9.78 1.96
N LYS A 265 14.11 -9.43 3.23
CA LYS A 265 13.11 -8.89 4.16
C LYS A 265 12.61 -7.48 3.83
N VAL A 266 13.24 -6.76 2.90
CA VAL A 266 12.70 -5.49 2.37
C VAL A 266 11.24 -5.67 1.87
N ARG A 267 10.88 -6.87 1.40
CA ARG A 267 9.52 -7.22 0.99
C ARG A 267 8.48 -7.12 2.12
N GLU A 268 8.83 -7.61 3.32
CA GLU A 268 7.86 -7.88 4.39
C GLU A 268 7.31 -6.58 4.95
N LYS A 269 8.13 -5.53 4.93
CA LYS A 269 7.72 -4.19 5.31
C LYS A 269 6.90 -3.54 4.19
N LYS A 270 7.40 -3.53 2.95
CA LYS A 270 6.82 -2.68 1.88
C LYS A 270 5.51 -3.17 1.27
N ILE A 271 5.24 -4.48 1.24
CA ILE A 271 4.02 -5.02 0.59
C ILE A 271 2.73 -4.66 1.35
N LYS A 272 2.80 -4.41 2.66
CA LYS A 272 1.64 -4.01 3.49
C LYS A 272 1.67 -2.55 3.99
N LEU A 273 2.71 -1.78 3.66
CA LEU A 273 2.95 -0.45 4.25
C LEU A 273 2.27 0.72 3.54
N VAL A 274 1.49 0.47 2.48
CA VAL A 274 0.86 1.58 1.75
C VAL A 274 -0.20 2.32 2.56
N LEU A 275 -0.65 1.76 3.68
CA LEU A 275 -1.65 2.44 4.49
C LEU A 275 -1.12 2.70 5.91
N PHE A 276 -0.54 3.91 6.01
CA PHE A 276 -0.27 4.68 7.23
C PHE A 276 0.85 4.13 8.14
N SER A 277 2.06 4.59 7.84
CA SER A 277 3.06 4.95 8.83
C SER A 277 3.50 6.39 8.58
N VAL A 278 2.53 7.30 8.49
CA VAL A 278 2.80 8.73 8.71
C VAL A 278 2.28 8.99 10.12
N ARG A 279 3.22 9.00 11.07
CA ARG A 279 3.03 9.65 12.37
C ARG A 279 3.23 11.14 12.16
#